data_AF-A0A818Y1C7-F1
#
_entry.id   AF-A0A818Y1C7-F1
#
_cell.length_a   1.000
_cell.length_b   1.000
_cell.length_c   1.000
_cell.angle_alpha   90.00
_cell.angle_beta   90.00
_cell.angle_gamma   90.00
#
_symmetry.space_group_name_H-M   'P 1'
#
loop_
_entity.id
_entity.type
_entity.pdbx_description
1 polymer ?
#
loop_
_entity_poly.entity_id
_entity_poly.type
_entity_poly.pdbx_seq_one_letter_code
_entity_poly.pdbx_strand_id
1 'polypeptide(L)'
;MSTTDESEAITNEYLTSTRNMALQSTTILTFGELLIYIDEPHKAQKYFESLLIHNKELNAPIYHMLDLAYVVPQDFSKALDSIMLARELFMFTIPSNFQLVAYSTSSIARILYH
;
A
#
# COMPACT_ATOMS: atom_id res chain seq x y z
N MET A 1 -7.98 -2.41 -40.51
CA MET A 1 -7.49 -1.68 -39.33
C MET A 1 -6.07 -1.27 -39.63
N SER A 2 -5.77 0.02 -39.51
CA SER A 2 -4.41 0.52 -39.62
C SER A 2 -3.64 0.17 -38.35
N THR A 3 -2.31 0.10 -38.42
CA THR A 3 -1.44 -0.11 -37.24
C THR A 3 -1.61 0.99 -36.17
N THR A 4 -2.23 2.11 -36.51
CA THR A 4 -2.56 3.22 -35.61
C THR A 4 -3.81 2.95 -34.77
N ASP A 5 -4.81 2.25 -35.33
CA ASP A 5 -6.08 1.95 -34.63
C ASP A 5 -5.86 0.91 -33.51
N GLU A 6 -4.93 -0.02 -33.73
CA GLU A 6 -4.62 -1.09 -32.78
C GLU A 6 -3.75 -0.61 -31.60
N SER A 7 -2.81 0.31 -31.85
CA SER A 7 -1.98 0.89 -30.79
C SER A 7 -2.77 1.82 -29.87
N GLU A 8 -3.75 2.55 -30.41
CA GLU A 8 -4.67 3.37 -29.63
C GLU A 8 -5.59 2.52 -28.75
N ALA A 9 -6.10 1.39 -29.28
CA ALA A 9 -6.92 0.46 -28.51
C ALA A 9 -6.16 -0.14 -27.31
N ILE A 10 -4.92 -0.61 -27.52
CA ILE A 10 -4.07 -1.16 -26.47
C ILE A 10 -3.75 -0.10 -25.40
N THR A 11 -3.46 1.13 -25.82
CA THR A 11 -3.18 2.24 -24.89
C THR A 11 -4.39 2.55 -24.02
N ASN A 12 -5.58 2.60 -24.61
CA ASN A 12 -6.83 2.85 -23.88
C ASN A 12 -7.19 1.71 -22.91
N GLU A 13 -6.97 0.46 -23.31
CA GLU A 13 -7.14 -0.69 -22.43
C GLU A 13 -6.18 -0.64 -21.23
N TYR A 14 -4.90 -0.34 -21.48
CA TYR A 14 -3.89 -0.19 -20.43
C TYR A 14 -4.23 0.95 -19.46
N LEU A 15 -4.62 2.12 -19.96
CA LEU A 15 -5.02 3.26 -19.13
C LEU A 15 -6.28 2.96 -18.31
N THR A 16 -7.25 2.26 -18.89
CA THR A 16 -8.49 1.86 -18.21
C THR A 16 -8.21 0.83 -17.11
N SER A 17 -7.37 -0.17 -17.40
CA SER A 17 -6.94 -1.17 -16.43
C SER A 17 -6.19 -0.51 -15.25
N THR A 18 -5.21 0.33 -15.56
CA THR A 18 -4.43 1.05 -14.55
C THR A 18 -5.31 1.95 -13.68
N ARG A 19 -6.27 2.65 -14.30
CA ARG A 19 -7.26 3.47 -13.57
C ARG A 19 -8.13 2.63 -12.63
N ASN A 20 -8.63 1.48 -13.11
CA ASN A 20 -9.45 0.59 -12.28
C ASN A 20 -8.65 0.04 -11.08
N MET A 21 -7.38 -0.32 -11.29
CA MET A 21 -6.50 -0.77 -10.22
C MET A 21 -6.20 0.34 -9.21
N ALA A 22 -6.01 1.58 -9.66
CA ALA A 22 -5.81 2.73 -8.78
C ALA A 22 -7.07 3.09 -7.95
N LEU A 23 -8.26 2.97 -8.54
CA LEU A 23 -9.53 3.14 -7.80
C LEU A 23 -9.74 2.03 -6.78
N GLN A 24 -9.43 0.78 -7.16
CA GLN A 24 -9.52 -0.36 -6.27
C GLN A 24 -8.53 -0.24 -5.11
N SER A 25 -7.28 0.16 -5.37
CA SER A 25 -6.27 0.38 -4.34
C SER A 25 -6.68 1.47 -3.36
N THR A 26 -7.16 2.61 -3.87
CA THR A 26 -7.65 3.72 -3.03
C THR A 26 -8.79 3.25 -2.12
N THR A 27 -9.78 2.56 -2.68
CA THR A 27 -10.95 2.07 -1.91
C THR A 27 -10.54 1.10 -0.80
N ILE A 28 -9.65 0.16 -1.12
CA ILE A 28 -9.16 -0.84 -0.18
C ILE A 28 -8.38 -0.18 0.97
N LEU A 29 -7.45 0.70 0.64
CA LEU A 29 -6.61 1.37 1.65
C LEU A 29 -7.46 2.28 2.55
N THR A 30 -8.39 3.06 1.98
CA THR A 30 -9.28 3.93 2.74
C THR A 30 -10.19 3.16 3.70
N PHE A 31 -10.68 1.97 3.33
CA PHE A 31 -11.49 1.17 4.24
C PHE A 31 -10.69 0.70 5.46
N GLY A 32 -9.46 0.21 5.25
CA GLY A 32 -8.61 -0.21 6.36
C GLY A 32 -8.14 0.97 7.23
N GLU A 33 -7.90 2.14 6.64
CA GLU A 33 -7.64 3.39 7.37
C GLU A 33 -8.83 3.81 8.23
N LEU A 34 -10.06 3.72 7.69
CA LEU A 34 -11.27 4.00 8.44
C LEU A 34 -11.40 3.08 9.66
N LEU A 35 -11.07 1.79 9.51
CA LEU A 35 -11.05 0.85 10.64
C LEU A 35 -10.08 1.29 11.74
N ILE A 36 -8.89 1.81 11.38
CA ILE A 36 -7.95 2.39 12.35
C ILE A 36 -8.57 3.63 13.02
N TYR A 37 -9.16 4.53 12.22
CA TYR A 37 -9.75 5.78 12.71
C TYR A 37 -10.91 5.57 13.69
N ILE A 38 -11.72 4.52 13.50
CA ILE A 38 -12.82 4.17 14.42
C ILE A 38 -12.38 3.30 15.61
N ASP A 39 -11.08 3.26 15.91
CA ASP A 39 -10.47 2.50 17.01
C ASP A 39 -10.69 0.98 16.91
N GLU A 40 -10.66 0.45 15.69
CA GLU A 40 -10.77 -0.99 15.38
C GLU A 40 -9.48 -1.54 14.73
N PRO A 41 -8.29 -1.34 15.33
CA PRO A 41 -7.01 -1.66 14.70
C PRO A 41 -6.85 -3.16 14.41
N HIS A 42 -7.39 -4.04 15.25
CA HIS A 42 -7.34 -5.49 15.00
C HIS A 42 -8.21 -5.93 13.81
N LYS A 43 -9.30 -5.21 13.51
CA LYS A 43 -10.07 -5.44 12.28
C LYS A 43 -9.28 -4.95 11.07
N ALA A 44 -8.60 -3.81 11.18
CA ALA A 44 -7.72 -3.31 10.13
C ALA A 44 -6.57 -4.29 9.83
N GLN A 45 -5.92 -4.85 10.85
CA GLN A 45 -4.89 -5.89 10.72
C GLN A 45 -5.39 -7.08 9.91
N LYS A 46 -6.49 -7.72 10.35
CA LYS A 46 -7.07 -8.88 9.67
C LYS A 46 -7.47 -8.58 8.23
N TYR A 47 -8.03 -7.39 8.01
CA TYR A 47 -8.43 -6.92 6.69
C TYR A 47 -7.20 -6.82 5.76
N PHE A 48 -6.17 -6.10 6.17
CA PHE A 48 -4.95 -5.92 5.37
C PHE A 48 -4.18 -7.22 5.15
N GLU A 49 -4.04 -8.07 6.16
CA GLU A 49 -3.40 -9.39 6.04
C GLU A 49 -4.12 -10.28 5.02
N SER A 50 -5.46 -10.24 4.99
CA SER A 50 -6.25 -10.99 4.01
C SER A 50 -6.00 -10.55 2.56
N LEU A 51 -5.59 -9.30 2.35
CA LEU A 51 -5.38 -8.72 1.02
C LEU A 51 -4.00 -9.03 0.43
N LEU A 52 -3.01 -9.31 1.28
CA LEU A 52 -1.64 -9.63 0.88
C LEU A 52 -1.56 -10.91 0.02
N ILE A 53 -2.51 -11.83 0.18
CA ILE A 53 -2.57 -13.10 -0.58
C ILE A 53 -3.04 -12.85 -2.02
N HIS A 54 -3.84 -11.80 -2.23
CA HIS A 54 -4.59 -11.59 -3.47
C HIS A 54 -4.06 -10.46 -4.35
N ASN A 55 -3.24 -9.54 -3.82
CA ASN A 55 -2.90 -8.29 -4.51
C ASN A 55 -1.41 -7.94 -4.41
N LYS A 56 -0.54 -8.70 -5.10
CA LYS A 56 0.92 -8.49 -5.07
C LYS A 56 1.35 -7.05 -5.38
N GLU A 57 0.66 -6.39 -6.30
CA GLU A 57 0.94 -5.00 -6.69
C GLU A 57 0.56 -3.98 -5.61
N LEU A 58 -0.33 -4.37 -4.68
CA LEU A 58 -0.75 -3.55 -3.54
C LEU A 58 0.01 -3.91 -2.25
N ASN A 59 0.94 -4.85 -2.29
CA ASN A 59 1.66 -5.27 -1.08
C ASN A 59 2.39 -4.09 -0.41
N ALA A 60 3.06 -3.24 -1.18
CA ALA A 60 3.79 -2.10 -0.63
C ALA A 60 2.90 -1.12 0.14
N PRO A 61 1.79 -0.59 -0.44
CA PRO A 61 0.87 0.25 0.32
C PRO A 61 0.12 -0.50 1.43
N ILE A 62 -0.19 -1.79 1.27
CA ILE A 62 -0.82 -2.59 2.34
C ILE A 62 0.12 -2.72 3.55
N TYR A 63 1.40 -3.03 3.33
CA TYR A 63 2.38 -3.12 4.42
C TYR A 63 2.60 -1.78 5.11
N HIS A 64 2.53 -0.67 4.37
CA HIS A 64 2.53 0.66 4.99
C HIS A 64 1.31 0.85 5.92
N MET A 65 0.11 0.49 5.47
CA MET A 65 -1.08 0.62 6.33
C MET A 65 -1.07 -0.34 7.53
N LEU A 66 -0.44 -1.52 7.40
CA LEU A 66 -0.23 -2.44 8.52
C LEU A 66 0.65 -1.82 9.62
N ASP A 67 1.64 -0.99 9.30
CA ASP A 67 2.45 -0.31 10.31
C ASP A 67 1.57 0.53 11.24
N LEU A 68 0.63 1.29 10.66
CA LEU A 68 -0.32 2.10 11.42
C LEU A 68 -1.25 1.23 12.26
N ALA A 69 -1.77 0.16 11.67
CA ALA A 69 -2.67 -0.78 12.36
C ALA A 69 -1.98 -1.51 13.53
N TYR A 70 -0.64 -1.64 13.50
CA TYR A 70 0.15 -2.23 14.58
C TYR A 70 0.63 -1.23 15.63
N VAL A 71 0.86 0.04 15.27
CA VAL A 71 1.25 1.06 16.26
C VAL A 71 0.12 1.39 17.23
N VAL A 72 -1.14 1.46 16.77
CA VAL A 72 -2.27 1.77 17.66
C VAL A 72 -2.35 0.81 18.87
N PRO A 73 -2.27 -0.53 18.71
CA PRO A 73 -2.20 -1.47 19.82
C PRO A 73 -0.79 -1.66 20.40
N GLN A 74 0.19 -0.83 20.04
CA GLN A 74 1.58 -0.87 20.52
C GLN A 74 2.35 -2.17 20.18
N ASP A 75 1.99 -2.84 19.08
CA ASP A 75 2.76 -3.97 18.55
C ASP A 75 3.91 -3.44 17.66
N PHE A 76 4.88 -2.78 18.30
CA PHE A 76 5.96 -2.08 17.60
C PHE A 76 6.86 -3.01 16.78
N SER A 77 7.01 -4.27 17.20
CA SER A 77 7.78 -5.27 16.44
C SER A 77 7.16 -5.50 15.07
N LYS A 78 5.86 -5.79 15.02
CA LYS A 78 5.18 -6.03 13.74
C LYS A 78 5.00 -4.74 12.93
N ALA A 79 4.85 -3.60 13.60
CA ALA A 79 4.85 -2.31 12.92
C ALA A 79 6.18 -2.08 12.18
N LEU A 80 7.30 -2.36 12.84
CA LEU A 80 8.63 -2.23 12.25
C LEU A 80 8.84 -3.19 11.08
N ASP A 81 8.48 -4.46 11.24
CA ASP A 81 8.56 -5.47 10.16
C ASP A 81 7.75 -5.03 8.93
N SER A 82 6.53 -4.54 9.15
CA SER A 82 5.63 -4.10 8.09
C SER A 82 6.21 -2.91 7.33
N ILE A 83 6.67 -1.86 8.01
CA ILE A 83 7.20 -0.68 7.34
C ILE A 83 8.55 -0.94 6.65
N MET A 84 9.35 -1.88 7.15
CA MET A 84 10.58 -2.34 6.50
C MET A 84 10.27 -3.06 5.18
N LEU A 85 9.28 -3.95 5.16
CA LEU A 85 8.82 -4.62 3.94
C LEU A 85 8.24 -3.63 2.93
N ALA A 86 7.41 -2.68 3.38
CA ALA A 86 6.88 -1.63 2.52
C ALA A 86 8.02 -0.83 1.86
N ARG A 87 9.02 -0.43 2.66
CA ARG A 87 10.21 0.29 2.18
C ARG A 87 11.00 -0.49 1.15
N GLU A 88 11.25 -1.78 1.39
CA GLU A 88 11.94 -2.64 0.44
C GLU A 88 11.22 -2.66 -0.91
N LEU A 89 9.90 -2.87 -0.90
CA LEU A 89 9.08 -2.88 -2.12
C LEU A 89 9.04 -1.52 -2.83
N PHE A 90 8.98 -0.42 -2.09
CA PHE A 90 9.07 0.94 -2.67
C PHE A 90 10.42 1.21 -3.31
N MET A 91 11.52 0.64 -2.79
CA MET A 91 12.85 0.78 -3.38
C MET A 91 13.01 -0.02 -4.67
N PHE A 92 12.35 -1.17 -4.81
CA PHE A 92 12.41 -2.00 -6.03
C PHE A 92 11.55 -1.46 -7.19
N THR A 93 10.61 -0.55 -6.92
CA THR A 93 9.77 0.10 -7.91
C THR A 93 10.37 1.47 -8.28
N ILE A 94 10.80 1.63 -9.54
CA ILE A 94 11.60 2.73 -10.15
C ILE A 94 11.17 4.18 -9.77
N PRO A 95 11.97 5.22 -10.08
CA PRO A 95 12.55 6.19 -9.14
C PRO A 95 11.58 7.22 -8.51
N SER A 96 10.28 7.20 -8.84
CA SER A 96 9.28 8.16 -8.38
C SER A 96 8.82 7.96 -6.94
N ASN A 97 9.23 6.87 -6.29
CA ASN A 97 8.79 6.50 -4.95
C ASN A 97 9.65 7.10 -3.82
N PHE A 98 10.51 8.07 -4.11
CA PHE A 98 11.36 8.73 -3.11
C PHE A 98 10.56 9.27 -1.91
N GLN A 99 9.37 9.83 -2.16
CA GLN A 99 8.48 10.30 -1.08
C GLN A 99 8.02 9.14 -0.18
N LEU A 100 7.63 8.00 -0.75
CA LEU A 100 7.19 6.82 0.00
C LEU A 100 8.34 6.23 0.82
N VAL A 101 9.56 6.23 0.28
CA VAL A 101 10.77 5.86 1.03
C VAL A 101 11.00 6.83 2.21
N ALA A 102 10.87 8.14 1.99
CA ALA A 102 11.01 9.14 3.06
C ALA A 102 9.94 8.98 4.17
N TYR A 103 8.68 8.69 3.79
CA TYR A 103 7.62 8.36 4.73
C TYR A 103 7.94 7.12 5.56
N SER A 104 8.45 6.06 4.92
CA SER A 104 8.84 4.84 5.62
C SER A 104 9.97 5.10 6.62
N THR A 105 10.97 5.91 6.26
CA THR A 105 12.05 6.32 7.19
C THR A 105 11.51 7.12 8.38
N SER A 106 10.58 8.04 8.14
CA SER A 106 9.94 8.82 9.21
C SER A 106 9.13 7.92 10.15
N SER A 107 8.43 6.93 9.59
CA SER A 107 7.63 5.95 10.35
C SER A 107 8.49 4.99 11.16
N ILE A 108 9.63 4.54 10.63
CA ILE A 108 10.62 3.76 11.37
C ILE A 108 11.14 4.56 12.57
N ALA A 109 11.54 5.82 12.36
CA ALA A 109 11.99 6.68 13.45
C ALA A 109 10.90 6.83 14.52
N ARG A 110 9.66 7.12 14.10
CA ARG A 110 8.50 7.19 14.99
C ARG A 110 8.38 5.93 15.85
N ILE A 111 8.40 4.74 15.24
CA ILE A 111 8.29 3.45 15.94
C ILE A 111 9.45 3.21 16.92
N LEU A 112 10.69 3.56 16.56
CA LEU A 112 11.87 3.33 17.40
C LEU A 112 12.00 4.29 18.58
N TYR A 113 11.34 5.45 18.54
CA TYR A 113 11.38 6.49 19.58
C TYR A 113 10.09 6.59 20.41
N HIS A 114 9.18 5.60 20.28
CA HIS A 114 8.02 5.41 21.15
C HIS A 114 8.37 4.56 22.37
#